data_AF-A0A6T1H4L5-F1
#
_entry.id   AF-A0A6T1H4L5-F1
#
_cell.length_a   1.000
_cell.length_b   1.000
_cell.length_c   1.000
_cell.angle_alpha   90.00
_cell.angle_beta   90.00
_cell.angle_gamma   90.00
#
_symmetry.space_group_name_H-M   'P 1'
#
loop_
_entity.id
_entity.type
_entity.pdbx_description
1 polymer ?
#
loop_
_entity_poly.entity_id
_entity_poly.type
_entity_poly.pdbx_seq_one_letter_code
_entity_poly.pdbx_strand_id
1 'polypeptide(L)'
;VRGRPRGPALGVGAQPRPRRGRRRRHRERQHRRVRARLRHHRRPREEGPQDPPVGRPLDGLFIVSRILVKALGEGKVPAAVDGAWMELMLSPYDYGKDALHDADTRALMGKITFTHGGPEYDAKYPDGIPTAIDISLKGGKKISSGMVMYPSGHARNTSADLKRILQHKNRMLGDIVFADRSQVDGFVSKLVGMKSLPASEVGGVYSFDWSAVRQHDCIDG
;
A
#
# COMPACT_ATOMS: atom_id res chain seq x y z
N VAL A 1 -42.72 33.65 -57.33
CA VAL A 1 -42.21 33.46 -55.95
C VAL A 1 -43.40 33.16 -55.04
N ARG A 2 -43.19 32.22 -54.10
CA ARG A 2 -44.10 31.60 -53.10
C ARG A 2 -45.10 32.59 -52.46
N GLY A 3 -46.31 32.26 -51.99
CA GLY A 3 -47.01 30.99 -51.81
C GLY A 3 -48.33 31.20 -51.03
N ARG A 4 -49.26 30.24 -51.22
CA ARG A 4 -50.41 29.81 -50.38
C ARG A 4 -51.38 30.83 -49.74
N PRO A 5 -52.69 30.70 -50.05
CA PRO A 5 -53.80 31.10 -49.17
C PRO A 5 -54.52 29.88 -48.58
N ARG A 6 -55.25 30.07 -47.46
CA ARG A 6 -56.65 29.63 -47.22
C ARG A 6 -57.01 29.70 -45.73
N GLY A 7 -58.14 30.36 -45.47
CA GLY A 7 -58.86 30.35 -44.20
C GLY A 7 -59.81 29.14 -44.07
N PRO A 8 -60.93 29.25 -43.34
CA PRO A 8 -61.23 28.36 -42.23
C PRO A 8 -62.53 27.52 -42.40
N ALA A 9 -62.83 26.73 -41.35
CA ALA A 9 -64.16 26.51 -40.75
C ALA A 9 -64.78 25.09 -40.80
N LEU A 10 -65.19 24.65 -39.60
CA LEU A 10 -66.40 23.91 -39.20
C LEU A 10 -66.51 22.38 -39.41
N GLY A 11 -66.97 21.71 -38.34
CA GLY A 11 -67.52 20.35 -38.38
C GLY A 11 -67.72 19.73 -36.99
N VAL A 12 -68.96 19.69 -36.51
CA VAL A 12 -69.43 19.20 -35.21
C VAL A 12 -70.04 17.79 -35.36
N GLY A 13 -69.97 16.97 -34.30
CA GLY A 13 -70.82 15.78 -34.06
C GLY A 13 -70.04 14.46 -34.01
N ALA A 14 -70.30 13.47 -33.16
CA ALA A 14 -71.32 13.25 -32.13
C ALA A 14 -70.81 12.13 -31.18
N GLN A 15 -71.29 12.06 -29.94
CA GLN A 15 -71.04 10.96 -28.98
C GLN A 15 -71.77 9.67 -29.39
N PRO A 16 -71.33 8.52 -28.83
CA PRO A 16 -72.15 7.88 -27.79
C PRO A 16 -71.36 7.29 -26.60
N ARG A 17 -71.96 7.40 -25.40
CA ARG A 17 -71.69 6.63 -24.18
C ARG A 17 -72.47 5.28 -24.21
N PRO A 18 -72.49 4.45 -23.14
CA PRO A 18 -71.43 3.91 -22.27
C PRO A 18 -71.52 2.37 -22.15
N ARG A 19 -70.48 1.67 -21.67
CA ARG A 19 -70.67 0.38 -20.99
C ARG A 19 -69.86 0.24 -19.70
N ARG A 20 -70.60 -0.22 -18.68
CA ARG A 20 -70.26 -0.43 -17.27
C ARG A 20 -69.36 -1.66 -17.09
N GLY A 21 -68.50 -1.64 -16.07
CA GLY A 21 -67.85 -2.88 -15.59
C GLY A 21 -66.87 -2.69 -14.42
N ARG A 22 -67.40 -2.67 -13.19
CA ARG A 22 -66.82 -3.13 -11.88
C ARG A 22 -65.33 -2.81 -11.58
N ARG A 23 -65.01 -1.91 -10.62
CA ARG A 23 -64.75 -2.20 -9.17
C ARG A 23 -63.98 -3.53 -8.99
N ARG A 24 -62.76 -3.61 -8.44
CA ARG A 24 -62.36 -3.29 -7.05
C ARG A 24 -60.84 -3.41 -6.88
N ARG A 25 -60.27 -2.63 -5.96
CA ARG A 25 -58.91 -2.74 -5.42
C ARG A 25 -58.79 -3.93 -4.45
N HIS A 26 -57.71 -4.69 -4.52
CA HIS A 26 -57.08 -5.39 -3.39
C HIS A 26 -55.62 -5.71 -3.77
N ARG A 27 -54.63 -5.13 -3.08
CA ARG A 27 -53.85 -5.74 -1.98
C ARG A 27 -52.98 -6.89 -2.51
N GLU A 28 -51.67 -6.70 -2.59
CA GLU A 28 -50.63 -7.19 -1.66
C GLU A 28 -49.55 -7.80 -2.60
N ARG A 29 -48.24 -7.81 -2.39
CA ARG A 29 -47.37 -7.55 -1.25
C ARG A 29 -45.98 -7.29 -1.83
N GLN A 30 -45.28 -6.34 -1.25
CA GLN A 30 -43.84 -6.19 -1.36
C GLN A 30 -43.16 -7.47 -0.89
N HIS A 31 -42.30 -8.08 -1.71
CA HIS A 31 -41.34 -9.05 -1.21
C HIS A 31 -40.17 -8.32 -0.55
N ARG A 32 -40.43 -7.80 0.66
CA ARG A 32 -39.39 -7.67 1.69
C ARG A 32 -39.09 -9.09 2.19
N ARG A 33 -37.91 -9.64 1.88
CA ARG A 33 -37.36 -10.75 2.66
C ARG A 33 -36.76 -10.17 3.94
N VAL A 34 -37.62 -10.05 4.95
CA VAL A 34 -37.20 -9.97 6.35
C VAL A 34 -36.86 -11.40 6.79
N ARG A 35 -35.59 -11.65 7.14
CA ARG A 35 -35.24 -12.71 8.09
C ARG A 35 -34.64 -12.05 9.34
N ALA A 36 -35.49 -11.86 10.34
CA ALA A 36 -35.11 -11.91 11.75
C ALA A 36 -34.92 -13.40 12.11
N ARG A 37 -34.14 -13.88 13.08
CA ARG A 37 -33.50 -13.33 14.28
C ARG A 37 -32.57 -14.45 14.81
N LEU A 38 -31.48 -14.11 15.48
CA LEU A 38 -31.06 -14.79 16.72
C LEU A 38 -30.11 -13.84 17.46
N ARG A 39 -30.66 -13.15 18.46
CA ARG A 39 -29.88 -12.43 19.46
C ARG A 39 -29.37 -13.48 20.45
N HIS A 40 -28.06 -13.74 20.46
CA HIS A 40 -27.40 -14.14 21.69
C HIS A 40 -26.86 -12.87 22.33
N HIS A 41 -27.36 -12.55 23.52
CA HIS A 41 -26.68 -11.64 24.44
C HIS A 41 -25.33 -12.28 24.81
N ARG A 42 -24.27 -11.87 24.14
CA ARG A 42 -22.91 -11.91 24.67
C ARG A 42 -22.43 -10.46 24.77
N ARG A 43 -21.83 -10.14 25.92
CA ARG A 43 -21.19 -8.84 26.19
C ARG A 43 -20.30 -8.44 25.00
N PRO A 44 -20.17 -7.15 24.65
CA PRO A 44 -19.18 -6.76 23.68
C PRO A 44 -17.80 -7.15 24.24
N ARG A 45 -17.15 -8.12 23.62
CA ARG A 45 -15.70 -8.20 23.69
C ARG A 45 -15.20 -6.99 22.92
N GLU A 46 -14.30 -6.23 23.53
CA GLU A 46 -13.51 -5.26 22.79
C GLU A 46 -12.88 -6.00 21.62
N GLU A 47 -13.40 -5.75 20.43
CA GLU A 47 -12.77 -6.22 19.20
C GLU A 47 -11.53 -5.36 19.02
N GLY A 48 -10.38 -5.92 19.42
CA GLY A 48 -9.09 -5.44 18.95
C GLY A 48 -9.04 -5.42 17.42
N PRO A 49 -8.05 -4.75 16.81
CA PRO A 49 -7.97 -4.62 15.36
C PRO A 49 -8.08 -6.00 14.71
N GLN A 50 -9.18 -6.24 13.97
CA GLN A 50 -9.38 -7.50 13.26
C GLN A 50 -8.23 -7.69 12.28
N ASP A 51 -7.59 -8.85 12.32
CA ASP A 51 -6.62 -9.21 11.29
C ASP A 51 -7.28 -9.07 9.91
N PRO A 52 -6.58 -8.48 8.93
CA PRO A 52 -7.14 -8.29 7.61
C PRO A 52 -7.51 -9.65 7.01
N PRO A 53 -8.62 -9.73 6.23
CA PRO A 53 -9.10 -10.98 5.67
C PRO A 53 -8.04 -11.66 4.81
N VAL A 54 -8.00 -12.99 4.90
CA VAL A 54 -7.10 -13.91 4.18
C VAL A 54 -7.10 -13.58 2.68
N GLY A 55 -5.92 -13.29 2.11
CA GLY A 55 -5.72 -13.06 0.68
C GLY A 55 -5.25 -11.67 0.26
N ARG A 56 -5.06 -10.71 1.18
CA ARG A 56 -4.32 -9.47 0.86
C ARG A 56 -2.81 -9.75 0.89
N PRO A 57 -2.00 -9.10 0.03
CA PRO A 57 -0.55 -9.08 0.22
C PRO A 57 -0.26 -8.28 1.50
N LEU A 58 -0.16 -9.00 2.62
CA LEU A 58 0.02 -8.43 3.96
C LEU A 58 1.32 -7.63 4.04
N ASP A 59 2.35 -8.09 3.34
CA ASP A 59 3.70 -7.55 3.40
C ASP A 59 3.76 -6.11 2.86
N GLY A 60 3.22 -5.84 1.68
CA GLY A 60 3.24 -4.49 1.09
C GLY A 60 2.41 -3.48 1.89
N LEU A 61 1.30 -3.96 2.49
CA LEU A 61 0.40 -3.14 3.30
C LEU A 61 1.05 -2.77 4.63
N PHE A 62 1.76 -3.71 5.25
CA PHE A 62 2.59 -3.49 6.44
C PHE A 62 3.73 -2.53 6.15
N ILE A 63 4.52 -2.76 5.09
CA ILE A 63 5.68 -1.94 4.73
C ILE A 63 5.31 -0.46 4.56
N VAL A 64 4.26 -0.17 3.77
CA VAL A 64 3.80 1.21 3.56
C VAL A 64 3.34 1.84 4.88
N SER A 65 2.58 1.10 5.68
CA SER A 65 2.09 1.59 6.97
C SER A 65 3.23 1.88 7.94
N ARG A 66 4.21 0.96 8.03
CA ARG A 66 5.35 1.09 8.94
C ARG A 66 6.25 2.26 8.59
N ILE A 67 6.52 2.47 7.29
CA ILE A 67 7.24 3.65 6.80
C ILE A 67 6.51 4.94 7.16
N LEU A 68 5.18 4.98 7.01
CA LEU A 68 4.39 6.15 7.36
C LEU A 68 4.40 6.42 8.88
N VAL A 69 4.27 5.40 9.73
CA VAL A 69 4.39 5.55 11.19
C VAL A 69 5.76 6.12 11.55
N LYS A 70 6.84 5.55 10.99
CA LYS A 70 8.21 6.04 11.22
C LYS A 70 8.35 7.50 10.81
N ALA A 71 7.90 7.87 9.61
CA ALA A 71 7.95 9.24 9.12
C ALA A 71 7.14 10.23 9.98
N LEU A 72 5.99 9.81 10.51
CA LEU A 72 5.19 10.62 11.43
C LEU A 72 5.90 10.81 12.78
N GLY A 73 6.58 9.77 13.28
CA GLY A 73 7.38 9.83 14.51
C GLY A 73 8.58 10.78 14.42
N GLU A 74 9.27 10.79 13.27
CA GLU A 74 10.40 11.71 13.02
C GLU A 74 9.97 13.19 12.89
N GLY A 75 8.71 13.44 12.52
CA GLY A 75 8.12 14.77 12.35
C GLY A 75 8.66 15.58 11.14
N LYS A 76 9.81 15.18 10.59
CA LYS A 76 10.39 15.70 9.35
C LYS A 76 11.15 14.60 8.62
N VAL A 77 11.13 14.66 7.30
CA VAL A 77 11.91 13.75 6.45
C VAL A 77 12.76 14.58 5.48
N PRO A 78 13.93 14.09 5.06
CA PRO A 78 14.73 14.77 4.05
C PRO A 78 13.92 15.05 2.78
N ALA A 79 14.12 16.23 2.18
CA ALA A 79 13.41 16.61 0.96
C ALA A 79 13.84 15.79 -0.26
N ALA A 80 15.10 15.35 -0.30
CA ALA A 80 15.62 14.50 -1.36
C ALA A 80 15.17 13.05 -1.16
N VAL A 81 14.68 12.41 -2.23
CA VAL A 81 14.12 11.05 -2.19
C VAL A 81 15.10 10.03 -1.62
N ASP A 82 16.36 10.05 -2.05
CA ASP A 82 17.37 9.11 -1.53
C ASP A 82 17.65 9.33 -0.04
N GLY A 83 17.61 10.59 0.41
CA GLY A 83 17.72 10.94 1.82
C GLY A 83 16.55 10.39 2.63
N ALA A 84 15.32 10.62 2.15
CA ALA A 84 14.11 10.09 2.77
C ALA A 84 14.11 8.56 2.79
N TRP A 85 14.55 7.92 1.70
CA TRP A 85 14.65 6.48 1.60
C TRP A 85 15.63 5.91 2.63
N MET A 86 16.81 6.49 2.78
CA MET A 86 17.78 6.05 3.79
C MET A 86 17.25 6.24 5.21
N GLU A 87 16.69 7.41 5.53
CA GLU A 87 16.15 7.72 6.87
C GLU A 87 15.01 6.77 7.27
N LEU A 88 14.09 6.52 6.33
CA LEU A 88 12.91 5.71 6.56
C LEU A 88 13.11 4.22 6.25
N MET A 89 14.31 3.81 5.85
CA MET A 89 14.61 2.42 5.55
C MET A 89 14.27 1.54 6.77
N LEU A 90 13.49 0.49 6.52
CA LEU A 90 13.08 -0.46 7.54
C LEU A 90 14.25 -1.42 7.82
N SER A 91 14.58 -1.57 9.10
CA SER A 91 15.56 -2.53 9.61
C SER A 91 14.88 -3.86 9.95
N PRO A 92 15.62 -4.93 10.24
CA PRO A 92 15.04 -6.16 10.78
C PRO A 92 14.14 -5.96 12.00
N TYR A 93 14.47 -5.02 12.89
CA TYR A 93 13.66 -4.69 14.08
C TYR A 93 12.27 -4.14 13.72
N ASP A 94 12.11 -3.55 12.54
CA ASP A 94 10.80 -3.07 12.06
C ASP A 94 9.87 -4.21 11.63
N TYR A 95 10.35 -5.45 11.63
CA TYR A 95 9.58 -6.68 11.40
C TYR A 95 9.53 -7.57 12.65
N GLY A 96 10.03 -7.08 13.79
CA GLY A 96 9.94 -7.78 15.07
C GLY A 96 8.49 -7.90 15.55
N LYS A 97 8.25 -8.80 16.51
CA LYS A 97 6.91 -9.10 17.04
C LYS A 97 6.16 -7.85 17.52
N ASP A 98 6.82 -6.97 18.26
CA ASP A 98 6.22 -5.73 18.72
C ASP A 98 5.85 -4.81 17.55
N ALA A 99 6.72 -4.69 16.54
CA ALA A 99 6.46 -3.90 15.34
C ALA A 99 5.29 -4.48 14.52
N LEU A 100 5.17 -5.81 14.44
CA LEU A 100 4.06 -6.49 13.78
C LEU A 100 2.72 -6.26 14.48
N HIS A 101 2.73 -5.97 15.78
CA HIS A 101 1.52 -5.72 16.59
C HIS A 101 1.31 -4.24 16.95
N ASP A 102 2.16 -3.35 16.44
CA ASP A 102 2.07 -1.91 16.66
C ASP A 102 0.69 -1.35 16.27
N ALA A 103 0.02 -0.71 17.23
CA ALA A 103 -1.37 -0.27 17.08
C ALA A 103 -1.54 0.78 15.98
N ASP A 104 -0.57 1.70 15.83
CA ASP A 104 -0.61 2.75 14.83
C ASP A 104 -0.38 2.19 13.43
N THR A 105 0.57 1.26 13.28
CA THR A 105 0.81 0.54 12.02
C THR A 105 -0.45 -0.22 11.61
N ARG A 106 -1.08 -0.97 12.53
CA ARG A 106 -2.35 -1.69 12.27
C ARG A 106 -3.50 -0.76 11.94
N ALA A 107 -3.59 0.41 12.59
CA ALA A 107 -4.61 1.41 12.30
C ALA A 107 -4.44 2.04 10.91
N LEU A 108 -3.20 2.25 10.44
CA LEU A 108 -2.94 2.68 9.06
C LEU A 108 -3.24 1.57 8.06
N MET A 109 -2.87 0.32 8.35
CA MET A 109 -3.18 -0.82 7.50
C MET A 109 -4.70 -0.92 7.24
N GLY A 110 -5.53 -0.70 8.26
CA GLY A 110 -6.99 -0.69 8.12
C GLY A 110 -7.55 0.38 7.17
N LYS A 111 -6.76 1.39 6.79
CA LYS A 111 -7.16 2.48 5.88
C LYS A 111 -6.68 2.27 4.44
N ILE A 112 -5.83 1.28 4.18
CA ILE A 112 -5.23 1.05 2.86
C ILE A 112 -6.07 0.06 2.05
N THR A 113 -6.31 0.43 0.78
CA THR A 113 -6.93 -0.43 -0.22
C THR A 113 -6.02 -0.58 -1.42
N PHE A 114 -5.93 -1.78 -1.98
CA PHE A 114 -5.23 -2.03 -3.23
C PHE A 114 -6.23 -2.07 -4.38
N THR A 115 -5.83 -1.47 -5.50
CA THR A 115 -6.57 -1.53 -6.76
C THR A 115 -5.62 -1.97 -7.85
N HIS A 116 -6.12 -2.80 -8.76
CA HIS A 116 -5.37 -3.17 -9.96
C HIS A 116 -5.14 -1.92 -10.82
N GLY A 117 -3.90 -1.68 -11.26
CA GLY A 117 -3.54 -0.48 -12.03
C GLY A 117 -4.14 -0.44 -13.45
N GLY A 118 -4.54 -1.60 -13.97
CA GLY A 118 -5.18 -1.74 -15.28
C GLY A 118 -4.17 -2.00 -16.41
N PRO A 119 -4.64 -2.07 -17.67
CA PRO A 119 -3.81 -2.47 -18.81
C PRO A 119 -2.54 -1.62 -18.99
N GLU A 120 -2.59 -0.35 -18.58
CA GLU A 120 -1.46 0.58 -18.65
C GLU A 120 -0.32 0.21 -17.68
N TYR A 121 -0.65 -0.40 -16.54
CA TYR A 121 0.33 -0.91 -15.58
C TYR A 121 0.82 -2.28 -16.05
N ASP A 122 -0.08 -3.15 -16.51
CA ASP A 122 0.27 -4.50 -16.97
C ASP A 122 1.27 -4.47 -18.13
N ALA A 123 1.05 -3.58 -19.09
CA ALA A 123 1.93 -3.43 -20.26
C ALA A 123 3.36 -2.98 -19.90
N LYS A 124 3.56 -2.44 -18.70
CA LYS A 124 4.85 -1.97 -18.20
C LYS A 124 5.59 -3.02 -17.36
N TYR A 125 4.93 -4.13 -17.04
CA TYR A 125 5.56 -5.30 -16.42
C TYR A 125 6.01 -6.29 -17.52
N PRO A 126 7.16 -6.99 -17.40
CA PRO A 126 8.12 -6.98 -16.30
C PRO A 126 9.23 -5.92 -16.45
N ASP A 127 9.09 -4.96 -17.37
CA ASP A 127 10.12 -3.96 -17.64
C ASP A 127 10.47 -3.11 -16.41
N GLY A 128 9.45 -2.79 -15.61
CA GLY A 128 9.59 -2.23 -14.27
C GLY A 128 8.54 -2.81 -13.31
N ILE A 129 8.37 -2.12 -12.17
CA ILE A 129 7.41 -2.50 -11.12
C ILE A 129 6.42 -1.33 -10.94
N PRO A 130 5.52 -1.11 -11.92
CA PRO A 130 4.66 0.07 -11.94
C PRO A 130 3.76 0.10 -10.70
N THR A 131 3.98 1.08 -9.82
CA THR A 131 3.27 1.22 -8.56
C THR A 131 2.96 2.69 -8.29
N ALA A 132 1.81 2.98 -7.69
CA ALA A 132 1.44 4.32 -7.26
C ALA A 132 0.74 4.27 -5.90
N ILE A 133 0.87 5.36 -5.14
CA ILE A 133 0.18 5.57 -3.86
C ILE A 133 -0.55 6.90 -3.93
N ASP A 134 -1.85 6.87 -3.64
CA ASP A 134 -2.68 8.05 -3.46
C ASP A 134 -3.16 8.13 -2.01
N ILE A 135 -2.85 9.24 -1.35
CA ILE A 135 -3.27 9.52 0.03
C ILE A 135 -4.33 10.61 0.01
N SER A 136 -5.53 10.27 0.51
CA SER A 136 -6.61 11.24 0.73
C SER A 136 -6.62 11.67 2.19
N LEU A 137 -6.43 12.97 2.44
CA LEU A 137 -6.44 13.55 3.77
C LEU A 137 -7.85 14.01 4.18
N LYS A 138 -8.06 14.15 5.49
CA LYS A 138 -9.26 14.81 6.02
C LYS A 138 -9.34 16.24 5.45
N GLY A 139 -10.51 16.62 4.94
CA GLY A 139 -10.70 17.89 4.22
C GLY A 139 -10.54 17.79 2.70
N GLY A 140 -10.30 16.58 2.16
CA GLY A 140 -10.39 16.32 0.72
C GLY A 140 -9.11 16.56 -0.07
N LYS A 141 -8.03 17.05 0.57
CA LYS A 141 -6.72 17.15 -0.08
C LYS A 141 -6.22 15.75 -0.47
N LYS A 142 -5.78 15.61 -1.72
CA LYS A 142 -5.13 14.39 -2.22
C LYS A 142 -3.66 14.64 -2.48
N ILE A 143 -2.84 13.65 -2.15
CA ILE A 143 -1.41 13.62 -2.45
C ILE A 143 -1.16 12.34 -3.23
N SER A 144 -0.53 12.43 -4.39
CA SER A 144 -0.21 11.29 -5.24
C SER A 144 1.30 11.18 -5.41
N SER A 145 1.83 9.96 -5.38
CA SER A 145 3.20 9.69 -5.79
C SER A 145 3.39 9.78 -7.31
N GLY A 146 2.31 9.66 -8.09
CA GLY A 146 2.40 9.25 -9.49
C GLY A 146 2.87 7.80 -9.65
N MET A 147 3.00 7.36 -10.90
CA MET A 147 3.50 6.01 -11.21
C MET A 147 5.02 5.95 -11.07
N VAL A 148 5.51 5.09 -10.19
CA VAL A 148 6.92 4.75 -10.04
C VAL A 148 7.20 3.49 -10.83
N MET A 149 8.07 3.59 -11.84
CA MET A 149 8.50 2.47 -12.68
C MET A 149 9.74 1.76 -12.14
N TYR A 150 10.74 2.56 -11.74
CA TYR A 150 12.06 2.08 -11.36
C TYR A 150 12.42 2.66 -9.98
N PRO A 151 12.05 2.00 -8.86
CA PRO A 151 12.48 2.44 -7.53
C PRO A 151 14.02 2.46 -7.43
N SER A 152 14.58 3.13 -6.42
CA SER A 152 16.04 3.36 -6.31
C SER A 152 16.92 2.10 -6.34
N GLY A 153 16.37 0.91 -6.03
CA GLY A 153 17.09 -0.37 -6.13
C GLY A 153 16.93 -1.11 -7.47
N HIS A 154 16.14 -0.59 -8.42
CA HIS A 154 15.89 -1.23 -9.70
C HIS A 154 17.06 -1.05 -10.66
N ALA A 155 17.43 -2.08 -11.42
CA ALA A 155 18.60 -2.05 -12.32
C ALA A 155 18.51 -0.97 -13.43
N ARG A 156 17.29 -0.53 -13.77
CA ARG A 156 17.04 0.57 -14.73
C ARG A 156 16.98 1.96 -14.11
N ASN A 157 17.05 2.08 -12.79
CA ASN A 157 17.15 3.38 -12.15
C ASN A 157 18.60 3.89 -12.27
N THR A 158 18.78 4.97 -13.01
CA THR A 158 20.10 5.60 -13.24
C THR A 158 20.27 6.93 -12.51
N SER A 159 19.27 7.36 -11.74
CA SER A 159 19.26 8.65 -11.06
C SER A 159 19.50 8.57 -9.55
N ALA A 160 19.23 7.41 -8.93
CA ALA A 160 19.49 7.19 -7.52
C ALA A 160 20.99 7.07 -7.23
N ASP A 161 21.44 7.61 -6.10
CA ASP A 161 22.77 7.35 -5.56
C ASP A 161 22.81 5.95 -4.92
N LEU A 162 22.76 4.92 -5.77
CA LEU A 162 22.71 3.53 -5.35
C LEU A 162 23.90 3.16 -4.47
N LYS A 163 25.08 3.71 -4.74
CA LYS A 163 26.29 3.48 -3.94
C LYS A 163 26.08 3.95 -2.51
N ARG A 164 25.59 5.17 -2.32
CA ARG A 164 25.32 5.72 -0.99
C ARG A 164 24.19 4.99 -0.28
N ILE A 165 23.12 4.62 -0.98
CA ILE A 165 22.00 3.85 -0.42
C ILE A 165 22.49 2.48 0.08
N LEU A 166 23.29 1.76 -0.72
CA LEU A 166 23.82 0.45 -0.33
C LEU A 166 24.83 0.56 0.82
N GLN A 167 25.67 1.60 0.83
CA GLN A 167 26.54 1.88 1.97
C GLN A 167 25.72 2.10 3.25
N HIS A 168 24.66 2.92 3.19
CA HIS A 168 23.76 3.14 4.32
C HIS A 168 23.11 1.84 4.79
N LYS A 169 22.59 1.02 3.88
CA LYS A 169 21.99 -0.28 4.21
C LYS A 169 22.99 -1.23 4.87
N ASN A 170 24.19 -1.36 4.30
CA ASN A 170 25.23 -2.22 4.86
C ASN A 170 25.66 -1.78 6.26
N ARG A 171 25.68 -0.47 6.49
CA ARG A 171 25.94 0.13 7.79
C ARG A 171 24.83 -0.19 8.79
N MET A 172 23.58 0.09 8.44
CA MET A 172 22.42 -0.25 9.27
C MET A 172 22.42 -1.73 9.67
N LEU A 173 22.64 -2.64 8.73
CA LEU A 173 22.66 -4.09 9.01
C LEU A 173 23.92 -4.51 9.77
N GLY A 174 25.06 -3.90 9.47
CA GLY A 174 26.32 -4.16 10.16
C GLY A 174 26.27 -3.73 11.62
N ASP A 175 25.62 -2.62 11.94
CA ASP A 175 25.49 -2.09 13.31
C ASP A 175 24.65 -3.02 14.23
N ILE A 176 23.95 -4.00 13.66
CA ILE A 176 23.25 -5.09 14.38
C ILE A 176 24.26 -6.16 14.82
N VAL A 177 25.21 -6.51 13.95
CA VAL A 177 26.12 -7.65 14.14
C VAL A 177 27.44 -7.23 14.78
N PHE A 178 28.03 -6.13 14.33
CA PHE A 178 29.36 -5.70 14.74
C PHE A 178 29.28 -4.63 15.84
N ALA A 179 30.18 -4.72 16.82
CA ALA A 179 30.26 -3.75 17.91
C ALA A 179 30.91 -2.44 17.45
N ASP A 180 31.84 -2.50 16.49
CA ASP A 180 32.61 -1.36 16.01
C ASP A 180 32.34 -1.08 14.51
N ARG A 181 32.21 0.20 14.19
CA ARG A 181 31.99 0.67 12.82
C ARG A 181 33.11 0.28 11.86
N SER A 182 34.36 0.29 12.30
CA SER A 182 35.52 -0.11 11.51
C SER A 182 35.44 -1.59 11.09
N GLN A 183 34.83 -2.45 11.90
CA GLN A 183 34.60 -3.86 11.55
C GLN A 183 33.58 -3.97 10.43
N VAL A 184 32.47 -3.21 10.49
CA VAL A 184 31.46 -3.14 9.42
C VAL A 184 32.11 -2.67 8.12
N ASP A 185 32.80 -1.54 8.15
CA ASP A 185 33.40 -0.94 6.96
C ASP A 185 34.48 -1.86 6.36
N GLY A 186 35.30 -2.51 7.20
CA GLY A 186 36.29 -3.50 6.78
C GLY A 186 35.68 -4.75 6.14
N PHE A 187 34.61 -5.29 6.73
CA PHE A 187 33.89 -6.45 6.20
C PHE A 187 33.25 -6.13 4.84
N VAL A 188 32.52 -5.02 4.77
CA VAL A 188 31.81 -4.59 3.55
C VAL A 188 32.80 -4.22 2.44
N SER A 189 33.94 -3.60 2.78
CA SER A 189 34.96 -3.22 1.80
C SER A 189 35.53 -4.45 1.07
N LYS A 190 35.77 -5.56 1.78
CA LYS A 190 36.20 -6.83 1.15
C LYS A 190 35.19 -7.35 0.15
N LEU A 191 33.89 -7.32 0.49
CA LEU A 191 32.82 -7.76 -0.42
C LEU A 191 32.71 -6.87 -1.66
N VAL A 192 32.76 -5.55 -1.48
CA VAL A 192 32.74 -4.59 -2.59
C VAL A 192 33.98 -4.75 -3.49
N GLY A 193 35.14 -5.03 -2.89
CA GLY A 193 36.41 -5.24 -3.58
C GLY A 193 36.65 -6.66 -4.08
N MET A 194 35.70 -7.58 -3.94
CA MET A 194 35.90 -9.02 -4.14
C MET A 194 36.46 -9.37 -5.52
N LYS A 195 36.09 -8.62 -6.58
CA LYS A 195 36.60 -8.82 -7.94
C LYS A 195 38.13 -8.67 -8.05
N SER A 196 38.72 -7.89 -7.16
CA SER A 196 40.17 -7.63 -7.13
C SER A 196 40.91 -8.50 -6.11
N LEU A 197 40.22 -9.36 -5.36
CA LEU A 197 40.86 -10.23 -4.38
C LEU A 197 41.60 -11.39 -5.07
N PRO A 198 42.76 -11.81 -4.55
CA PRO A 198 43.39 -13.06 -4.95
C PRO A 198 42.44 -14.25 -4.75
N ALA A 199 42.50 -15.24 -5.64
CA ALA A 199 41.64 -16.43 -5.54
C ALA A 199 41.79 -17.16 -4.18
N SER A 200 42.98 -17.13 -3.58
CA SER A 200 43.26 -17.68 -2.25
C SER A 200 42.50 -16.98 -1.11
N GLU A 201 42.10 -15.73 -1.30
CA GLU A 201 41.41 -14.93 -0.28
C GLU A 201 39.88 -14.97 -0.41
N VAL A 202 39.35 -15.33 -1.59
CA VAL A 202 37.90 -15.34 -1.85
C VAL A 202 37.15 -16.27 -0.87
N GLY A 203 37.73 -17.43 -0.55
CA GLY A 203 37.12 -18.37 0.39
C GLY A 203 36.94 -17.80 1.81
N GLY A 204 37.71 -16.77 2.18
CA GLY A 204 37.65 -16.12 3.49
C GLY A 204 36.86 -14.80 3.52
N VAL A 205 36.19 -14.42 2.42
CA VAL A 205 35.56 -13.09 2.32
C VAL A 205 34.42 -12.88 3.33
N TYR A 206 33.77 -13.96 3.77
CA TYR A 206 32.73 -13.95 4.81
C TYR A 206 33.26 -14.29 6.21
N SER A 207 34.57 -14.47 6.38
CA SER A 207 35.15 -14.82 7.68
C SER A 207 35.24 -13.60 8.59
N PHE A 208 34.64 -13.69 9.78
CA PHE A 208 34.77 -12.74 10.88
C PHE A 208 34.66 -13.47 12.23
N ASP A 209 35.03 -12.80 13.31
CA ASP A 209 34.96 -13.36 14.66
C ASP A 209 33.53 -13.36 15.19
N TRP A 210 32.90 -14.53 15.16
CA TRP A 210 31.55 -14.75 15.71
C TRP A 210 31.47 -14.53 17.22
N SER A 211 32.58 -14.72 17.95
CA SER A 211 32.60 -14.51 19.40
C SER A 211 32.58 -13.03 19.80
N ALA A 212 32.96 -12.15 18.86
CA ALA A 212 32.95 -10.69 19.01
C ALA A 212 31.68 -10.03 18.45
N VAL A 213 30.67 -10.82 18.07
CA VAL A 213 29.37 -10.29 17.63
C VAL A 213 28.71 -9.53 18.78
N ARG A 214 28.14 -8.38 18.45
CA ARG A 214 27.37 -7.56 19.38
C ARG A 214 26.23 -8.38 19.96
N GLN A 215 26.15 -8.45 21.29
CA GLN A 215 24.97 -8.98 21.97
C GLN A 215 23.80 -8.03 21.75
N HIS A 216 22.68 -8.57 21.29
CA HIS A 216 21.44 -7.84 21.11
C HIS A 216 20.25 -8.74 21.47
N ASP A 217 19.14 -8.14 21.88
CA ASP A 217 17.91 -8.89 22.09
C ASP A 217 17.46 -9.54 20.79
N CYS A 218 16.76 -10.68 20.89
CA CYS A 218 16.26 -11.33 19.69
C CYS A 218 15.31 -10.38 18.95
N ILE A 219 15.46 -10.31 17.63
CA ILE A 219 14.69 -9.38 16.78
C ILE A 219 13.18 -9.70 16.83
N ASP A 220 12.81 -10.93 17.21
CA ASP A 220 11.43 -11.39 17.32
C ASP A 220 10.80 -11.27 18.72
N GLY A 221 11.50 -10.73 19.73
CA GLY A 221 10.96 -10.59 21.09
C GLY A 221 10.59 -11.92 21.74
#